data_AF-W8WVF1-F1
#
_entry.id   AF-W8WVF1-F1
#
_cell.length_a   1.000
_cell.length_b   1.000
_cell.length_c   1.000
_cell.angle_alpha   90.00
_cell.angle_beta   90.00
_cell.angle_gamma   90.00
#
_symmetry.space_group_name_H-M   'P 1'
#
loop_
_entity.id
_entity.type
_entity.pdbx_description
1 polymer ?
#
loop_
_entity_poly.entity_id
_entity_poly.type
_entity_poly.pdbx_seq_one_letter_code
_entity_poly.pdbx_strand_id
1 'polypeptide(L)'
;MGARADGARPAASASAPAAAARRPRPGGGRVLGACVHACGLFPLLRWIALGLAGGLGANPQEFLTRSSGLWALALLWATLAVTPARRLGWSGLLRHRRKLGLYAFFYTALHVLAWAVWDRGGAPASMWTDLWARDFIGVGALAVLCLIPLAATSTQGWMRRLGRGWKRLHMLVYPAAILSALHFDWMRAGKNDFLEPRLYAAVLALLLAARLPGWWRGRRAAR
;
A
#
# COMPACT_ATOMS: atom_id res chain seq x y z
N MET A 1 0.43 -1.74 86.13
CA MET A 1 1.72 -1.94 85.44
C MET A 1 1.54 -3.04 84.41
N GLY A 2 1.01 -2.70 83.22
CA GLY A 2 0.71 -3.66 82.15
C GLY A 2 1.53 -3.30 80.91
N ALA A 3 2.58 -4.08 80.66
CA ALA A 3 3.49 -3.88 79.54
C ALA A 3 2.82 -4.29 78.22
N ARG A 4 2.80 -3.35 77.26
CA ARG A 4 2.44 -3.62 75.86
C ARG A 4 3.55 -4.44 75.21
N ALA A 5 3.21 -5.61 74.69
CA ALA A 5 4.06 -6.39 73.81
C ALA A 5 3.82 -5.91 72.36
N ASP A 6 4.70 -5.05 71.85
CA ASP A 6 4.75 -4.70 70.43
C ASP A 6 5.48 -5.81 69.68
N GLY A 7 4.70 -6.78 69.19
CA GLY A 7 5.14 -7.86 68.32
C GLY A 7 5.46 -7.35 66.91
N ALA A 8 6.71 -7.59 66.51
CA ALA A 8 7.34 -7.32 65.22
C ALA A 8 6.43 -7.50 63.98
N ARG A 9 6.45 -6.49 63.09
CA ARG A 9 5.97 -6.59 61.70
C ARG A 9 6.87 -7.56 60.91
N PRO A 10 6.33 -8.50 60.13
CA PRO A 10 7.15 -9.33 59.25
C PRO A 10 7.64 -8.52 58.04
N ALA A 11 8.89 -8.80 57.68
CA ALA A 11 9.67 -8.16 56.64
C ALA A 11 9.01 -8.26 55.25
N ALA A 12 9.09 -7.15 54.51
CA ALA A 12 8.67 -7.05 53.12
C ALA A 12 9.36 -8.11 52.27
N SER A 13 8.56 -8.90 51.56
CA SER A 13 9.00 -9.84 50.54
C SER A 13 9.75 -9.10 49.44
N ALA A 14 11.02 -9.44 49.25
CA ALA A 14 11.86 -8.97 48.16
C ALA A 14 11.17 -9.22 46.81
N SER A 15 10.98 -8.14 46.05
CA SER A 15 10.43 -8.14 44.71
C SER A 15 11.33 -8.92 43.74
N ALA A 16 10.71 -9.79 42.94
CA ALA A 16 11.35 -10.52 41.85
C ALA A 16 12.09 -9.55 40.88
N PRO A 17 13.22 -9.97 40.28
CA PRO A 17 13.95 -9.12 39.36
C PRO A 17 13.06 -8.81 38.16
N ALA A 18 12.82 -7.52 37.93
CA ALA A 18 12.11 -7.00 36.78
C ALA A 18 12.69 -7.62 35.51
N ALA A 19 11.86 -8.38 34.78
CA ALA A 19 12.20 -8.95 33.49
C ALA A 19 12.79 -7.85 32.60
N ALA A 20 14.10 -7.94 32.35
CA ALA A 20 14.83 -6.98 31.55
C ALA A 20 14.10 -6.78 30.22
N ALA A 21 13.52 -5.58 30.06
CA ALA A 21 12.82 -5.20 28.84
C ALA A 21 13.78 -5.41 27.66
N ARG A 22 13.52 -6.46 26.85
CA ARG A 22 14.26 -6.76 25.62
C ARG A 22 14.28 -5.50 24.77
N ARG A 23 15.41 -4.79 24.77
CA ARG A 23 15.61 -3.62 23.91
C ARG A 23 15.47 -4.08 22.46
N PRO A 24 14.58 -3.48 21.65
CA PRO A 24 14.41 -3.89 20.27
C PRO A 24 15.72 -3.69 19.50
N ARG A 25 16.17 -4.73 18.78
CA ARG A 25 17.42 -4.71 18.01
C ARG A 25 17.40 -3.54 16.99
N PRO A 26 18.33 -2.58 17.08
CA PRO A 26 18.27 -1.33 16.30
C PRO A 26 18.57 -1.47 14.79
N GLY A 27 18.96 -2.67 14.30
CA GLY A 27 19.38 -2.89 12.90
C GLY A 27 18.26 -3.26 11.91
N GLY A 28 17.34 -4.16 12.27
CA GLY A 28 16.29 -4.66 11.34
C GLY A 28 15.28 -3.59 10.91
N GLY A 29 15.23 -2.49 11.66
CA GLY A 29 14.47 -1.28 11.35
C GLY A 29 14.92 -0.57 10.06
N ARG A 30 16.24 -0.49 9.85
CA ARG A 30 16.84 0.31 8.79
C ARG A 30 16.94 -0.46 7.48
N VAL A 31 17.37 -1.72 7.55
CA VAL A 31 17.49 -2.61 6.38
C VAL A 31 16.15 -2.76 5.65
N LEU A 32 15.09 -3.12 6.37
CA LEU A 32 13.75 -3.26 5.77
C LEU A 32 13.23 -1.92 5.20
N GLY A 33 13.63 -0.78 5.79
CA GLY A 33 13.29 0.53 5.23
C GLY A 33 14.01 0.81 3.92
N ALA A 34 15.28 0.45 3.82
CA ALA A 34 16.06 0.54 2.59
C ALA A 34 15.49 -0.40 1.52
N CYS A 35 15.12 -1.64 1.86
CA CYS A 35 14.49 -2.57 0.92
C CYS A 35 13.18 -2.00 0.35
N VAL A 36 12.30 -1.43 1.19
CA VAL A 36 11.05 -0.81 0.70
C VAL A 36 11.34 0.36 -0.24
N HIS A 37 12.36 1.17 0.06
CA HIS A 37 12.75 2.30 -0.78
C HIS A 37 13.33 1.82 -2.12
N ALA A 38 14.21 0.82 -2.08
CA ALA A 38 14.79 0.18 -3.24
C ALA A 38 13.70 -0.45 -4.13
N CYS A 39 12.77 -1.21 -3.56
CA CYS A 39 11.64 -1.76 -4.32
C CYS A 39 10.74 -0.68 -4.91
N GLY A 40 10.53 0.43 -4.19
CA GLY A 40 9.76 1.57 -4.69
C GLY A 40 10.45 2.33 -5.83
N LEU A 41 11.79 2.41 -5.84
CA LEU A 41 12.57 3.10 -6.88
C LEU A 41 13.01 2.17 -8.02
N PHE A 42 13.00 0.86 -7.80
CA PHE A 42 13.44 -0.14 -8.77
C PHE A 42 12.84 0.07 -10.17
N PRO A 43 11.54 0.35 -10.34
CA PRO A 43 10.95 0.55 -11.67
C PRO A 43 11.55 1.75 -12.40
N LEU A 44 11.70 2.89 -11.71
CA LEU A 44 12.34 4.08 -12.27
C LEU A 44 13.78 3.80 -12.69
N LEU A 45 14.56 3.15 -11.82
CA LEU A 45 15.95 2.81 -12.12
C LEU A 45 16.04 1.87 -13.32
N ARG A 46 15.13 0.89 -13.41
CA ARG A 46 15.01 -0.01 -14.56
C ARG A 46 14.69 0.75 -15.84
N TRP A 47 13.76 1.70 -15.81
CA TRP A 47 13.42 2.50 -16.99
C TRP A 47 14.59 3.36 -17.46
N ILE A 48 15.34 3.97 -16.55
CA ILE A 48 16.55 4.74 -16.90
C ILE A 48 17.59 3.81 -17.53
N ALA A 49 17.88 2.66 -16.92
CA ALA A 49 18.84 1.70 -17.46
C ALA A 49 18.42 1.18 -18.86
N LEU A 50 17.14 0.85 -19.05
CA LEU A 50 16.62 0.44 -20.36
C LEU A 50 16.67 1.59 -21.38
N GLY A 51 16.39 2.83 -20.96
CA GLY A 51 16.49 4.00 -21.83
C GLY A 51 17.91 4.24 -22.32
N LEU A 52 18.90 4.14 -21.43
CA LEU A 52 20.32 4.27 -21.78
C LEU A 52 20.82 3.12 -22.65
N ALA A 53 20.27 1.92 -22.48
CA ALA A 53 20.63 0.74 -23.26
C ALA A 53 19.82 0.58 -24.56
N GLY A 54 18.92 1.52 -24.90
CA GLY A 54 18.00 1.38 -26.04
C GLY A 54 16.98 0.24 -25.90
N GLY A 55 16.81 -0.32 -24.70
CA GLY A 55 15.98 -1.49 -24.40
C GLY A 55 14.52 -1.20 -24.05
N LEU A 56 14.01 0.01 -24.34
CA LEU A 56 12.60 0.37 -24.10
C LEU A 56 11.63 -0.23 -25.13
N GLY A 57 12.16 -0.86 -26.18
CA GLY A 57 11.39 -1.48 -27.25
C GLY A 57 10.92 -0.46 -28.31
N ALA A 58 10.06 -0.92 -29.23
CA ALA A 58 9.63 -0.15 -30.39
C ALA A 58 8.78 1.08 -30.03
N ASN A 59 7.96 0.99 -28.97
CA ASN A 59 7.09 2.08 -28.48
C ASN A 59 7.43 2.40 -27.02
N PRO A 60 8.47 3.22 -26.75
CA PRO A 60 8.88 3.55 -25.39
C PRO A 60 7.79 4.18 -24.53
N GLN A 61 6.95 5.04 -25.13
CA GLN A 61 5.85 5.73 -24.44
C GLN A 61 4.83 4.72 -23.94
N GLU A 62 4.38 3.81 -24.81
CA GLU A 62 3.43 2.76 -24.45
C GLU A 62 4.00 1.84 -23.36
N PHE A 63 5.28 1.48 -23.46
CA PHE A 63 5.97 0.69 -22.45
C PHE A 63 5.96 1.40 -21.08
N LEU A 64 6.32 2.68 -21.03
CA LEU A 64 6.35 3.45 -19.79
C LEU A 64 4.95 3.69 -19.21
N THR A 65 3.94 3.97 -20.05
CA THR A 65 2.54 4.09 -19.62
C THR A 65 2.04 2.78 -19.01
N ARG A 66 2.27 1.64 -19.66
CA ARG A 66 1.85 0.33 -19.13
C ARG A 66 2.62 -0.06 -17.87
N SER A 67 3.94 0.13 -17.89
CA SER A 67 4.80 -0.23 -16.77
C SER A 67 4.45 0.58 -15.53
N SER A 68 4.23 1.89 -15.65
CA SER A 68 3.82 2.73 -14.53
C SER A 68 2.50 2.28 -13.91
N GLY A 69 1.50 1.90 -14.72
CA GLY A 69 0.24 1.35 -14.24
C GLY A 69 0.40 0.02 -13.48
N LEU A 70 1.20 -0.91 -14.02
CA LEU A 70 1.50 -2.19 -13.36
C LEU A 70 2.19 -2.00 -12.01
N TRP A 71 3.16 -1.09 -11.94
CA TRP A 71 3.87 -0.79 -10.69
C TRP A 71 3.00 -0.08 -9.66
N ALA A 72 2.11 0.81 -10.10
CA ALA A 72 1.10 1.42 -9.24
C ALA A 72 0.22 0.34 -8.58
N LEU A 73 -0.29 -0.62 -9.37
CA LEU A 73 -1.07 -1.77 -8.89
C LEU A 73 -0.28 -2.66 -7.93
N ALA A 74 0.94 -3.05 -8.30
CA ALA A 74 1.79 -3.90 -7.48
C ALA A 74 2.09 -3.28 -6.11
N LEU A 75 2.38 -1.97 -6.07
CA LEU A 75 2.64 -1.23 -4.83
C LEU A 75 1.36 -1.00 -4.01
N LEU A 76 0.21 -0.85 -4.67
CA LEU A 76 -1.08 -0.81 -3.99
C LEU A 76 -1.37 -2.17 -3.32
N TRP A 77 -1.11 -3.30 -4.00
CA TRP A 77 -1.27 -4.64 -3.43
C TRP A 77 -0.27 -4.87 -2.30
N ALA A 78 0.98 -4.45 -2.46
CA ALA A 78 1.97 -4.49 -1.38
C ALA A 78 1.49 -3.70 -0.15
N THR A 79 0.90 -2.52 -0.36
CA THR A 79 0.28 -1.72 0.72
C THR A 79 -0.87 -2.47 1.39
N LEU A 80 -1.67 -3.20 0.61
CA LEU A 80 -2.76 -4.04 1.12
C LEU A 80 -2.25 -5.31 1.83
N ALA A 81 -1.10 -5.85 1.45
CA ALA A 81 -0.47 -7.01 2.06
C ALA A 81 0.14 -6.73 3.44
N VAL A 82 0.43 -5.47 3.79
CA VAL A 82 1.02 -5.12 5.11
C VAL A 82 0.15 -5.58 6.29
N THR A 83 -1.17 -5.48 6.19
CA THR A 83 -2.09 -5.89 7.27
C THR A 83 -2.09 -7.39 7.52
N PRO A 84 -2.28 -8.28 6.52
CA PRO A 84 -2.16 -9.72 6.74
C PRO A 84 -0.74 -10.12 7.14
N ALA A 85 0.31 -9.52 6.57
CA ALA A 85 1.69 -9.79 6.98
C ALA A 85 1.93 -9.49 8.47
N ARG A 86 1.38 -8.38 8.99
CA ARG A 86 1.41 -8.09 10.42
C ARG A 86 0.77 -9.20 11.26
N ARG A 87 -0.37 -9.75 10.81
CA ARG A 87 -1.08 -10.83 11.53
C ARG A 87 -0.25 -12.12 11.58
N LEU A 88 0.65 -12.31 10.62
CA LEU A 88 1.64 -13.40 10.56
C LEU A 88 2.91 -13.12 11.38
N GLY A 89 2.97 -12.04 12.15
CA GLY A 89 4.10 -11.69 13.02
C GLY A 89 5.05 -10.64 12.45
N TRP A 90 4.83 -10.16 11.22
CA TRP A 90 5.71 -9.18 10.57
C TRP A 90 5.33 -7.74 10.96
N SER A 91 5.33 -7.46 12.26
CA SER A 91 4.90 -6.16 12.81
C SER A 91 5.72 -4.97 12.31
N GLY A 92 6.99 -5.21 11.95
CA GLY A 92 7.90 -4.21 11.40
C GLY A 92 7.42 -3.58 10.08
N LEU A 93 6.60 -4.28 9.28
CA LEU A 93 6.10 -3.78 7.99
C LEU A 93 5.12 -2.60 8.15
N LEU A 94 4.44 -2.49 9.29
CA LEU A 94 3.45 -1.43 9.53
C LEU A 94 4.01 -0.02 9.35
N ARG A 95 5.24 0.21 9.82
CA ARG A 95 5.89 1.52 9.74
C ARG A 95 6.15 1.98 8.30
N HIS A 96 6.17 1.03 7.36
CA HIS A 96 6.43 1.27 5.94
C HIS A 96 5.18 1.29 5.07
N ARG A 97 4.01 0.95 5.63
CA ARG A 97 2.72 1.00 4.92
C ARG A 97 2.50 2.34 4.21
N ARG A 98 2.81 3.44 4.92
CA ARG A 98 2.65 4.79 4.38
C ARG A 98 3.54 5.03 3.17
N LYS A 99 4.79 4.57 3.23
CA LYS A 99 5.77 4.73 2.14
C LYS A 99 5.31 3.95 0.91
N LEU A 100 4.86 2.71 1.08
CA LEU A 100 4.32 1.89 -0.02
C LEU A 100 3.11 2.57 -0.68
N GLY A 101 2.19 3.12 0.11
CA GLY A 101 1.03 3.84 -0.44
C GLY A 101 1.40 5.11 -1.20
N LEU A 102 2.41 5.86 -0.73
CA LEU A 102 2.93 7.02 -1.45
C LEU A 102 3.62 6.63 -2.75
N TYR A 103 4.35 5.52 -2.78
CA TYR A 103 4.92 4.98 -4.01
C TYR A 103 3.84 4.53 -4.99
N ALA A 104 2.80 3.85 -4.52
CA ALA A 104 1.67 3.49 -5.36
C ALA A 104 1.07 4.74 -6.02
N PHE A 105 0.82 5.80 -5.25
CA PHE A 105 0.31 7.06 -5.79
C PHE A 105 1.31 7.76 -6.73
N PHE A 106 2.61 7.73 -6.42
CA PHE A 106 3.64 8.28 -7.29
C PHE A 106 3.61 7.64 -8.69
N TYR A 107 3.54 6.30 -8.77
CA TYR A 107 3.41 5.62 -10.07
C TYR A 107 2.05 5.83 -10.71
N THR A 108 0.97 5.97 -9.94
CA THR A 108 -0.34 6.40 -10.47
C THR A 108 -0.25 7.79 -11.11
N ALA A 109 0.44 8.74 -10.48
CA ALA A 109 0.62 10.08 -11.03
C ALA A 109 1.45 10.05 -12.32
N LEU A 110 2.52 9.25 -12.36
CA LEU A 110 3.28 9.04 -13.59
C LEU A 110 2.42 8.41 -14.69
N HIS A 111 1.58 7.44 -14.36
CA HIS A 111 0.69 6.79 -15.30
C HIS A 111 -0.33 7.77 -15.91
N VAL A 112 -0.99 8.59 -15.07
CA VAL A 112 -1.92 9.62 -15.52
C VAL A 112 -1.21 10.69 -16.35
N LEU A 113 -0.01 11.11 -15.94
CA LEU A 113 0.78 12.08 -16.68
C LEU A 113 1.20 11.53 -18.05
N ALA A 114 1.61 10.27 -18.11
CA ALA A 114 1.97 9.60 -19.35
C ALA A 114 0.78 9.56 -20.32
N TRP A 115 -0.41 9.18 -19.86
CA TRP A 115 -1.63 9.25 -20.68
C TRP A 115 -1.97 10.69 -21.09
N ALA A 116 -1.94 11.64 -20.15
CA ALA A 116 -2.29 13.03 -20.43
C ALA A 116 -1.35 13.67 -21.47
N VAL A 117 -0.05 13.44 -21.35
CA VAL A 117 0.98 14.07 -22.19
C VAL A 117 1.22 13.29 -23.48
N TRP A 118 1.50 11.99 -23.41
CA TRP A 118 1.86 11.22 -24.59
C TRP A 118 0.64 10.79 -25.41
N ASP A 119 -0.44 10.34 -24.77
CA ASP A 119 -1.60 9.82 -25.50
C ASP A 119 -2.55 10.94 -25.93
N ARG A 120 -2.70 11.99 -25.11
CA ARG A 120 -3.63 13.11 -25.37
C ARG A 120 -2.96 14.44 -25.73
N GLY A 121 -1.62 14.47 -25.83
CA GLY A 121 -0.85 15.66 -26.23
C GLY A 121 -0.90 16.82 -25.23
N GLY A 122 -1.31 16.57 -23.98
CA GLY A 122 -1.53 17.61 -22.97
C GLY A 122 -2.77 18.48 -23.21
N ALA A 123 -3.65 18.11 -24.13
CA ALA A 123 -4.83 18.90 -24.48
C ALA A 123 -6.05 18.54 -23.60
N PRO A 124 -6.56 19.45 -22.75
CA PRO A 124 -7.67 19.15 -21.84
C PRO A 124 -8.95 18.70 -22.54
N ALA A 125 -9.28 19.30 -23.69
CA ALA A 125 -10.44 18.89 -24.50
C ALA A 125 -10.32 17.45 -24.98
N SER A 126 -9.13 17.07 -25.46
CA SER A 126 -8.83 15.71 -25.88
C SER A 126 -8.98 14.73 -24.73
N MET A 127 -8.45 15.03 -23.55
CA MET A 127 -8.58 14.21 -22.34
C MET A 127 -10.04 14.04 -21.92
N TRP A 128 -10.83 15.11 -21.97
CA TRP A 128 -12.25 15.07 -21.63
C TRP A 128 -13.04 14.16 -22.58
N THR A 129 -12.81 14.27 -23.89
CA THR A 129 -13.45 13.38 -24.87
C THR A 129 -13.08 11.92 -24.64
N ASP A 130 -11.81 11.61 -24.37
CA ASP A 130 -11.35 10.23 -24.13
C ASP A 130 -11.96 9.62 -22.87
N LEU A 131 -12.12 10.43 -21.82
CA LEU A 131 -12.69 10.02 -20.54
C LEU A 131 -14.13 9.50 -20.69
N TRP A 132 -14.90 10.10 -21.60
CA TRP A 132 -16.28 9.70 -21.89
C TRP A 132 -16.39 8.67 -23.01
N ALA A 133 -15.42 8.64 -23.94
CA ALA A 133 -15.42 7.69 -25.04
C ALA A 133 -14.98 6.27 -24.64
N ARG A 134 -14.21 6.14 -23.55
CA ARG A 134 -13.60 4.88 -23.14
C ARG A 134 -13.91 4.58 -21.67
N ASP A 135 -14.84 3.66 -21.46
CA ASP A 135 -15.34 3.30 -20.12
C ASP A 135 -14.23 2.96 -19.13
N PHE A 136 -13.19 2.24 -19.59
CA PHE A 136 -12.08 1.87 -18.72
C PHE A 136 -11.29 3.10 -18.22
N ILE A 137 -11.18 4.18 -19.00
CA ILE A 137 -10.51 5.42 -18.56
C ILE A 137 -11.34 6.10 -17.47
N GLY A 138 -12.67 6.10 -17.60
CA GLY A 138 -13.59 6.57 -16.56
C GLY A 138 -13.37 5.84 -15.22
N VAL A 139 -13.27 4.50 -15.25
CA VAL A 139 -12.97 3.69 -14.05
C VAL A 139 -11.59 4.05 -13.47
N GLY A 140 -10.59 4.25 -14.32
CA GLY A 140 -9.26 4.69 -13.91
C GLY A 140 -9.28 6.06 -13.23
N ALA A 141 -10.03 7.02 -13.78
CA ALA A 141 -10.19 8.34 -13.19
C ALA A 141 -10.86 8.28 -11.81
N LEU A 142 -11.89 7.45 -11.63
CA LEU A 142 -12.52 7.22 -10.32
C LEU A 142 -11.54 6.63 -9.30
N ALA A 143 -10.67 5.69 -9.72
CA ALA A 143 -9.62 5.17 -8.86
C ALA A 143 -8.64 6.27 -8.42
N VAL A 144 -8.21 7.14 -9.36
CA VAL A 144 -7.33 8.29 -9.07
C VAL A 144 -7.99 9.26 -8.10
N LEU A 145 -9.27 9.58 -8.30
CA LEU A 145 -10.04 10.43 -7.39
C LEU A 145 -10.10 9.87 -5.96
N CYS A 146 -10.17 8.55 -5.81
CA CYS A 146 -10.07 7.90 -4.50
C CYS A 146 -8.65 8.02 -3.91
N LEU A 147 -7.60 7.94 -4.72
CA LEU A 147 -6.21 7.93 -4.26
C LEU A 147 -5.66 9.33 -3.90
N ILE A 148 -6.10 10.39 -4.58
CA ILE A 148 -5.69 11.78 -4.32
C ILE A 148 -5.84 12.17 -2.83
N PRO A 149 -7.02 12.05 -2.20
CA PRO A 149 -7.19 12.44 -0.80
C PRO A 149 -6.34 11.58 0.14
N LEU A 150 -6.08 10.31 -0.21
CA LEU A 150 -5.22 9.42 0.57
C LEU A 150 -3.77 9.90 0.56
N ALA A 151 -3.26 10.30 -0.61
CA ALA A 151 -1.92 10.84 -0.74
C ALA A 151 -1.79 12.20 -0.03
N ALA A 152 -2.75 13.10 -0.25
CA ALA A 152 -2.76 14.44 0.36
C ALA A 152 -2.79 14.38 1.90
N THR A 153 -3.54 13.43 2.47
CA THR A 153 -3.68 13.26 3.92
C THR A 153 -2.69 12.26 4.53
N SER A 154 -1.63 11.90 3.80
CA SER A 154 -0.56 11.01 4.27
C SER A 154 0.47 11.73 5.17
N THR A 155 0.39 13.04 5.34
CA THR A 155 1.31 13.78 6.21
C THR A 155 0.92 13.70 7.70
N GLN A 156 1.91 13.79 8.60
CA GLN A 156 1.68 13.76 10.05
C GLN A 156 0.78 14.93 10.52
N GLY A 157 0.80 16.05 9.81
CA GLY A 157 -0.08 17.19 10.08
C GLY A 157 -1.56 16.82 9.86
N TRP A 158 -1.89 16.28 8.69
CA TRP A 158 -3.27 15.87 8.37
C TRP A 158 -3.77 14.71 9.24
N MET A 159 -2.91 13.75 9.56
CA MET A 159 -3.24 12.67 10.49
C MET A 159 -3.70 13.20 11.86
N ARG A 160 -3.02 14.22 12.40
CA ARG A 160 -3.38 14.84 13.68
C ARG A 160 -4.65 15.69 13.56
N ARG A 161 -4.81 16.45 12.47
CA ARG A 161 -5.98 17.32 12.22
C ARG A 161 -7.28 16.54 12.04
N LEU A 162 -7.26 15.45 11.28
CA LEU A 162 -8.46 14.66 10.95
C LEU A 162 -8.83 13.64 12.02
N GLY A 163 -7.89 13.24 12.88
CA GLY A 163 -8.13 12.31 13.99
C GLY A 163 -8.85 11.02 13.57
N ARG A 164 -10.07 10.80 14.07
CA ARG A 164 -10.89 9.61 13.74
C ARG A 164 -11.35 9.60 12.28
N GLY A 165 -11.58 10.77 11.67
CA GLY A 165 -11.97 10.92 10.27
C GLY A 165 -10.90 10.44 9.29
N TRP A 166 -9.63 10.52 9.68
CA TRP A 166 -8.50 10.04 8.87
C TRP A 166 -8.63 8.55 8.51
N LYS A 167 -9.06 7.73 9.49
CA LYS A 167 -9.29 6.30 9.26
C LYS A 167 -10.41 6.05 8.26
N ARG A 168 -11.52 6.80 8.36
CA ARG A 168 -12.65 6.70 7.42
C ARG A 168 -12.24 7.08 6.01
N LEU A 169 -11.53 8.20 5.86
CA LEU A 169 -10.99 8.63 4.56
C LEU A 169 -10.07 7.56 3.97
N HIS A 170 -9.16 6.99 4.77
CA HIS A 170 -8.26 5.94 4.30
C HIS A 170 -8.93 4.59 4.01
N MET A 171 -10.23 4.42 4.27
CA MET A 171 -11.00 3.29 3.77
C MET A 171 -11.19 3.35 2.25
N LEU A 172 -11.04 4.53 1.62
CA LEU A 172 -11.09 4.67 0.16
C LEU A 172 -10.00 3.86 -0.56
N VAL A 173 -8.99 3.35 0.16
CA VAL A 173 -8.01 2.40 -0.40
C VAL A 173 -8.68 1.14 -0.96
N TYR A 174 -9.82 0.71 -0.40
CA TYR A 174 -10.54 -0.48 -0.85
C TYR A 174 -11.26 -0.26 -2.18
N PRO A 175 -12.13 0.76 -2.33
CA PRO A 175 -12.70 1.06 -3.65
C PRO A 175 -11.62 1.45 -4.66
N ALA A 176 -10.57 2.19 -4.26
CA ALA A 176 -9.46 2.49 -5.17
C ALA A 176 -8.78 1.22 -5.70
N ALA A 177 -8.56 0.22 -4.85
CA ALA A 177 -8.01 -1.06 -5.26
C ALA A 177 -8.93 -1.82 -6.22
N ILE A 178 -10.22 -1.93 -5.89
CA ILE A 178 -11.19 -2.62 -6.75
C ILE A 178 -11.28 -1.92 -8.12
N LEU A 179 -11.43 -0.60 -8.14
CA LEU A 179 -11.49 0.19 -9.37
C LEU A 179 -10.20 0.06 -10.18
N SER A 180 -9.03 0.04 -9.54
CA SER A 180 -7.75 -0.13 -10.25
C SER A 180 -7.64 -1.51 -10.90
N ALA A 181 -8.13 -2.57 -10.25
CA ALA A 181 -8.18 -3.91 -10.83
C ALA A 181 -9.15 -3.99 -12.01
N LEU A 182 -10.34 -3.39 -11.88
CA LEU A 182 -11.34 -3.31 -12.95
C LEU A 182 -10.83 -2.51 -14.15
N HIS A 183 -10.17 -1.38 -13.92
CA HIS A 183 -9.52 -0.59 -14.97
C HIS A 183 -8.52 -1.43 -15.78
N PHE A 184 -7.69 -2.22 -15.10
CA PHE A 184 -6.72 -3.10 -15.74
C PHE A 184 -7.37 -4.24 -16.53
N ASP A 185 -8.41 -4.85 -15.96
CA ASP A 185 -9.17 -5.92 -16.61
C ASP A 185 -9.86 -5.43 -17.88
N TRP A 186 -10.59 -4.32 -17.83
CA TRP A 186 -11.28 -3.77 -19.00
C TRP A 186 -10.33 -3.31 -20.10
N MET A 187 -9.18 -2.74 -19.74
CA MET A 187 -8.15 -2.36 -20.72
C MET A 187 -7.61 -3.57 -21.48
N ARG A 188 -7.49 -4.74 -20.82
CA ARG A 188 -6.95 -5.95 -21.44
C ARG A 188 -8.01 -6.85 -22.06
N ALA A 189 -9.27 -6.75 -21.59
CA ALA A 189 -10.42 -7.42 -22.17
C ALA A 189 -10.61 -7.05 -23.65
N GLY A 190 -10.38 -5.78 -24.01
CA GLY A 190 -10.39 -5.33 -25.41
C GLY A 190 -9.30 -5.96 -26.30
N LYS A 191 -8.34 -6.70 -25.70
CA LYS A 191 -7.25 -7.40 -26.40
C LYS A 191 -7.34 -8.93 -26.28
N ASN A 192 -8.45 -9.48 -25.76
CA ASN A 192 -8.64 -10.92 -25.49
C ASN A 192 -7.56 -11.56 -24.61
N ASP A 193 -6.87 -10.77 -23.77
CA ASP A 193 -5.84 -11.27 -22.89
C ASP A 193 -6.29 -11.16 -21.43
N PHE A 194 -6.75 -12.27 -20.87
CA PHE A 194 -7.41 -12.27 -19.56
C PHE A 194 -6.55 -12.88 -18.45
N LEU A 195 -5.40 -13.50 -18.78
CA LEU A 195 -4.63 -14.23 -17.78
C LEU A 195 -4.04 -13.29 -16.73
N GLU A 196 -3.32 -12.27 -17.20
CA GLU A 196 -2.63 -11.32 -16.33
C GLU A 196 -3.62 -10.53 -15.43
N PRO A 197 -4.71 -9.94 -15.96
CA PRO A 197 -5.70 -9.26 -15.11
C PRO A 197 -6.38 -10.16 -14.09
N ARG A 198 -6.75 -11.39 -14.47
CA ARG A 198 -7.39 -12.35 -13.55
C ARG A 198 -6.47 -12.74 -12.41
N LEU A 199 -5.17 -12.91 -12.65
CA LEU A 199 -4.19 -13.16 -11.59
C LEU A 199 -4.12 -11.99 -10.61
N TYR A 200 -4.07 -10.75 -11.10
CA TYR A 200 -4.07 -9.55 -10.24
C TYR A 200 -5.37 -9.43 -9.43
N ALA A 201 -6.52 -9.70 -10.04
CA ALA A 201 -7.82 -9.72 -9.38
C ALA A 201 -7.91 -10.82 -8.32
N ALA A 202 -7.39 -12.03 -8.60
CA ALA A 202 -7.34 -13.13 -7.64
C ALA A 202 -6.47 -12.78 -6.42
N VAL A 203 -5.31 -12.16 -6.63
CA VAL A 203 -4.46 -11.68 -5.54
C VAL A 203 -5.19 -10.62 -4.72
N LEU A 204 -5.90 -9.67 -5.35
CA LEU A 204 -6.71 -8.69 -4.64
C LEU A 204 -7.77 -9.36 -3.76
N ALA A 205 -8.54 -10.28 -4.34
CA ALA A 205 -9.59 -11.00 -3.65
C ALA A 205 -9.03 -11.72 -2.41
N LEU A 206 -7.90 -12.40 -2.54
CA LEU A 206 -7.21 -13.04 -1.43
C LEU A 206 -6.77 -12.03 -0.35
N LEU A 207 -6.20 -10.89 -0.74
CA LEU A 207 -5.77 -9.84 0.19
C LEU A 207 -6.93 -9.21 0.95
N LEU A 208 -8.08 -9.00 0.28
CA LEU A 208 -9.30 -8.48 0.90
C LEU A 208 -9.92 -9.52 1.83
N ALA A 209 -10.02 -10.77 1.40
CA ALA A 209 -10.57 -11.86 2.21
C ALA A 209 -9.72 -12.10 3.47
N ALA A 210 -8.39 -12.06 3.34
CA ALA A 210 -7.47 -12.13 4.47
C ALA A 210 -7.58 -10.94 5.45
N ARG A 211 -8.30 -9.87 5.13
CA ARG A 211 -8.54 -8.77 6.08
C ARG A 211 -9.81 -8.96 6.90
N LEU A 212 -10.75 -9.76 6.43
CA LEU A 212 -12.01 -10.04 7.13
C LEU A 212 -11.73 -10.61 8.54
N PRO A 213 -12.45 -10.15 9.58
CA PRO A 213 -12.24 -10.62 10.95
C PRO A 213 -12.45 -12.13 11.14
N GLY A 214 -13.32 -12.76 10.35
CA GLY A 214 -13.63 -14.20 10.43
C GLY A 214 -12.53 -15.12 9.93
N TRP A 215 -11.77 -14.70 8.90
CA TRP A 215 -10.75 -15.51 8.22
C TRP A 215 -9.64 -16.05 9.16
N TRP A 216 -9.38 -15.36 10.26
CA TRP A 216 -8.33 -15.72 11.22
C TRP A 216 -8.85 -16.33 12.51
N ARG A 217 -10.15 -16.27 12.79
CA ARG A 217 -10.76 -16.91 13.97
C ARG A 217 -10.74 -18.43 13.83
N GLY A 218 -11.03 -18.96 12.64
CA GLY A 218 -10.96 -20.41 12.37
C GLY A 218 -9.56 -21.02 12.54
N ARG A 219 -8.48 -20.25 12.29
CA ARG A 219 -7.10 -20.75 12.45
C ARG A 219 -6.59 -20.76 13.90
N ARG A 220 -7.24 -20.03 14.81
CA ARG A 220 -6.94 -20.05 16.25
C ARG A 220 -7.73 -21.12 17.00
N ALA A 221 -8.85 -21.58 16.45
CA ALA A 221 -9.61 -22.72 16.98
C ALA A 221 -9.03 -24.08 16.53
N ALA A 222 -8.21 -24.09 15.48
CA ALA A 222 -7.52 -25.29 14.97
C ALA A 222 -6.06 -25.41 15.46
N ARG A 223 -5.68 -24.66 16.50
CA ARG A 223 -4.40 -24.73 17.22
C ARG A 223 -4.69 -24.85 18.70
#